data_AF-A0A957U1R4-F1
#
_entry.id   AF-A0A957U1R4-F1
#
_cell.length_a   1.000
_cell.length_b   1.000
_cell.length_c   1.000
_cell.angle_alpha   90.00
_cell.angle_beta   90.00
_cell.angle_gamma   90.00
#
_symmetry.space_group_name_H-M   'P 1'
#
loop_
_entity.id
_entity.type
_entity.pdbx_description
1 polymer ?
#
loop_
_entity_poly.entity_id
_entity_poly.type
_entity_poly.pdbx_seq_one_letter_code
_entity_poly.pdbx_strand_id
1 'polypeptide(L)'
;LAVVSGLLDDLPTTELAAAEAALRQAVLTETPDICGQITRGDPLAPEARARLLRTMDAAVTLLKDEQHADHGSVAAPDQER
;
A
#
# COMPACT_ATOMS: atom_id res chain seq x y z
N LEU A 1 -9.70 7.28 -3.00
CA LEU A 1 -8.64 7.48 -4.02
C LEU A 1 -7.99 6.17 -4.41
N ALA A 2 -7.34 5.43 -3.50
CA ALA A 2 -6.64 4.17 -3.82
C ALA A 2 -7.49 3.15 -4.61
N VAL A 3 -8.74 2.91 -4.19
CA VAL A 3 -9.71 2.04 -4.88
C VAL A 3 -10.08 2.54 -6.28
N VAL A 4 -10.08 3.86 -6.51
CA VAL A 4 -10.45 4.46 -7.80
C VAL A 4 -9.27 4.44 -8.78
N SER A 5 -8.05 4.35 -8.28
CA SER A 5 -6.82 4.27 -9.07
C SER A 5 -6.39 2.83 -9.42
N GLY A 6 -7.17 1.82 -9.02
CA GLY A 6 -6.84 0.40 -9.25
C GLY A 6 -5.63 -0.12 -8.48
N LEU A 7 -5.15 0.65 -7.48
CA LEU A 7 -3.90 0.36 -6.78
C LEU A 7 -3.94 -0.95 -5.98
N LEU A 8 -5.15 -1.38 -5.63
CA LEU A 8 -5.41 -2.57 -4.82
C LEU A 8 -5.99 -3.72 -5.64
N ASP A 9 -6.13 -3.58 -6.96
CA ASP A 9 -6.86 -4.54 -7.80
C ASP A 9 -6.13 -5.89 -7.92
N ASP A 10 -4.80 -5.88 -7.83
CA ASP A 10 -3.97 -7.09 -7.87
C ASP A 10 -3.70 -7.71 -6.49
N LEU A 11 -4.25 -7.15 -5.40
CA LEU A 11 -4.07 -7.70 -4.05
C LEU A 11 -5.16 -8.73 -3.75
N PRO A 12 -4.80 -9.91 -3.20
CA PRO A 12 -5.80 -10.86 -2.74
C PRO A 12 -6.61 -10.26 -1.58
N THR A 13 -7.89 -10.64 -1.50
CA THR A 13 -8.83 -10.04 -0.54
C THR A 13 -8.42 -10.27 0.92
N THR A 14 -7.65 -11.33 1.19
CA THR A 14 -7.07 -11.64 2.51
C THR A 14 -6.02 -10.62 2.95
N GLU A 15 -5.35 -9.95 2.01
CA GLU A 15 -4.29 -8.98 2.27
C GLU A 15 -4.80 -7.53 2.25
N LEU A 16 -6.05 -7.32 1.79
CA LEU A 16 -6.63 -5.99 1.65
C LEU A 16 -6.58 -5.19 2.96
N ALA A 17 -6.87 -5.82 4.09
CA ALA A 17 -6.83 -5.17 5.40
C ALA A 17 -5.40 -4.73 5.79
N ALA A 18 -4.39 -5.54 5.49
CA ALA A 18 -2.99 -5.21 5.74
C ALA A 18 -2.52 -4.08 4.81
N ALA A 19 -2.88 -4.15 3.53
CA ALA A 19 -2.59 -3.10 2.56
C ALA A 19 -3.25 -1.76 2.94
N GLU A 20 -4.49 -1.76 3.40
CA GLU A 20 -5.16 -0.55 3.89
C GLU A 20 -4.46 0.04 5.12
N ALA A 21 -4.01 -0.80 6.06
CA ALA A 21 -3.29 -0.36 7.24
C ALA A 21 -1.93 0.27 6.87
N ALA A 22 -1.17 -0.39 6.00
CA ALA A 22 0.11 0.11 5.49
C ALA A 22 -0.06 1.43 4.72
N LEU A 23 -1.06 1.51 3.84
CA LEU A 23 -1.40 2.74 3.12
C LEU A 23 -1.74 3.87 4.06
N ARG A 24 -2.56 3.62 5.08
CA ARG A 24 -2.94 4.63 6.08
C ARG A 24 -1.71 5.14 6.83
N GLN A 25 -0.84 4.23 7.28
CA GLN A 25 0.40 4.60 7.98
C GLN A 25 1.34 5.42 7.09
N ALA A 26 1.57 4.99 5.85
CA ALA A 26 2.43 5.70 4.91
C ALA A 26 1.90 7.12 4.61
N VAL A 27 0.60 7.25 4.38
CA VAL A 27 -0.03 8.55 4.08
C VAL A 27 0.03 9.50 5.28
N LEU A 28 -0.21 8.99 6.50
CA LEU A 28 -0.12 9.79 7.72
C LEU A 28 1.30 10.23 8.04
N THR A 29 2.30 9.40 7.73
CA THR A 29 3.72 9.69 8.00
C THR A 29 4.32 10.62 6.95
N GLU A 30 4.12 10.31 5.67
CA GLU A 30 4.82 10.97 4.55
C GLU A 30 4.07 12.18 4.01
N THR A 31 2.75 12.26 4.24
CA THR A 31 1.91 13.34 3.69
C THR A 31 0.89 13.91 4.70
N PRO A 32 1.28 14.21 5.95
CA PRO A 32 0.35 14.67 6.99
C PRO A 32 -0.35 16.00 6.63
N ASP A 33 0.34 16.87 5.88
CA ASP A 33 -0.19 18.14 5.40
C ASP A 33 -1.34 17.95 4.41
N ILE A 34 -1.24 16.95 3.55
CA ILE A 34 -2.28 16.61 2.58
C ILE A 34 -3.50 16.04 3.32
N CYS A 35 -3.29 15.19 4.33
CA CYS A 35 -4.40 14.71 5.17
C CYS A 35 -5.17 15.86 5.81
N GLY A 36 -4.45 16.85 6.34
CA GLY A 36 -5.06 18.05 6.92
C GLY A 36 -5.89 18.84 5.91
N GLN A 37 -5.42 18.99 4.67
CA GLN A 37 -6.18 19.66 3.59
C GLN A 37 -7.47 18.89 3.26
N ILE A 38 -7.39 17.56 3.12
CA ILE A 38 -8.57 16.72 2.86
C ILE A 38 -9.60 16.85 3.98
N THR A 39 -9.16 16.79 5.25
CA THR A 39 -10.06 16.91 6.41
C THR A 39 -10.76 18.27 6.46
N ARG A 40 -10.08 19.34 6.06
CA ARG A 40 -10.68 20.69 5.98
C ARG A 40 -11.58 20.89 4.76
N GLY A 41 -11.58 19.97 3.81
CA GLY A 41 -12.28 20.11 2.53
C GLY A 41 -11.59 21.08 1.58
N ASP A 42 -10.30 21.40 1.81
CA ASP A 42 -9.51 22.23 0.92
C ASP A 42 -9.28 21.51 -0.42
N PRO A 43 -9.33 22.22 -1.56
CA PRO A 43 -9.00 21.61 -2.84
C PRO A 43 -7.53 21.17 -2.86
N LEU A 44 -7.29 19.91 -3.25
CA LEU A 44 -5.92 19.44 -3.49
C LEU A 44 -5.38 20.03 -4.79
N ALA A 45 -4.22 20.66 -4.70
CA ALA A 45 -3.43 20.99 -5.87
C ALA A 45 -3.01 19.70 -6.63
N PRO A 46 -2.85 19.76 -7.97
CA PRO A 46 -2.42 18.61 -8.78
C PRO A 46 -1.13 17.96 -8.26
N GLU A 47 -0.18 18.76 -7.79
CA GLU A 47 1.11 18.31 -7.24
C GLU A 47 0.94 17.55 -5.93
N ALA A 48 0.05 18.03 -5.06
CA ALA A 48 -0.30 17.33 -3.82
C ALA A 48 -0.97 15.99 -4.13
N ARG A 49 -1.90 15.96 -5.10
CA ARG A 49 -2.56 14.73 -5.53
C ARG A 49 -1.55 13.73 -6.09
N ALA A 50 -0.61 14.18 -6.92
CA ALA A 50 0.46 13.33 -7.45
C ALA A 50 1.37 12.79 -6.34
N ARG A 51 1.71 13.62 -5.34
CA ARG A 51 2.52 13.17 -4.20
C ARG A 51 1.80 12.10 -3.39
N LEU A 52 0.52 12.31 -3.07
CA LEU A 52 -0.30 11.33 -2.36
C LEU A 52 -0.35 9.99 -3.10
N LEU A 53 -0.57 10.01 -4.43
CA LEU A 53 -0.61 8.78 -5.22
C LEU A 53 0.73 8.04 -5.22
N ARG A 54 1.86 8.76 -5.34
CA ARG A 54 3.20 8.14 -5.26
C ARG A 54 3.48 7.51 -3.89
N THR A 55 3.07 8.17 -2.80
CA THR A 55 3.20 7.63 -1.45
C THR A 55 2.39 6.34 -1.30
N MET A 56 1.16 6.32 -1.82
CA MET A 56 0.32 5.13 -1.78
C MET A 56 0.92 3.98 -2.60
N ASP A 57 1.42 4.27 -3.80
CA ASP A 57 2.05 3.28 -4.69
C ASP A 57 3.32 2.67 -4.08
N ALA A 58 4.18 3.50 -3.47
CA ALA A 58 5.37 3.03 -2.78
C ALA A 58 5.02 2.11 -1.60
N ALA A 59 3.98 2.43 -0.82
CA ALA A 59 3.56 1.61 0.31
C ALA A 59 3.02 0.24 -0.12
N VAL A 60 2.24 0.18 -1.21
CA VAL A 60 1.74 -1.08 -1.76
C VAL A 60 2.88 -1.90 -2.38
N THR A 61 3.82 -1.25 -3.06
CA THR A 61 4.99 -1.93 -3.64
C THR A 61 5.86 -2.56 -2.57
N LEU A 62 6.14 -1.84 -1.48
CA LEU A 62 6.87 -2.39 -0.33
C LEU A 62 6.17 -3.61 0.26
N LEU A 63 4.85 -3.52 0.47
CA LEU A 63 4.08 -4.65 0.99
C LEU A 63 4.17 -5.87 0.05
N LYS A 64 4.04 -5.67 -1.26
CA LYS A 64 4.17 -6.75 -2.25
C LYS A 64 5.56 -7.37 -2.29
N ASP A 65 6.62 -6.58 -2.07
CA ASP A 65 8.01 -7.06 -2.02
C ASP A 65 8.26 -7.89 -0.75
N GLU A 66 7.76 -7.41 0.40
CA GLU A 66 7.82 -8.12 1.68
C GLU A 66 7.07 -9.47 1.63
N GLN A 67 5.94 -9.55 0.92
CA GLN A 67 5.19 -10.81 0.74
C GLN A 67 5.92 -11.81 -0.17
N HIS A 68 6.67 -11.35 -1.18
CA HIS A 68 7.46 -12.25 -2.04
C HIS A 68 8.66 -12.87 -1.31
N ALA A 69 9.15 -12.23 -0.23
CA ALA A 69 10.25 -12.74 0.56
C ALA A 69 9.85 -13.90 1.50
N ASP A 70 8.57 -14.02 1.89
CA ASP A 70 8.10 -15.02 2.87
C ASP A 70 7.70 -16.37 2.24
N HIS A 71 7.25 -16.38 0.98
CA HIS A 71 6.86 -17.62 0.28
C HIS A 71 8.03 -18.42 -0.34
N GLY A 72 9.27 -18.02 -0.11
CA GLY A 72 10.48 -18.63 -0.71
C GLY A 72 11.11 -19.80 0.05
N SER A 73 10.56 -20.26 1.18
CA SER A 73 11.20 -21.35 1.96
C SER A 73 10.20 -22.30 2.61
N VAL A 74 9.56 -23.16 1.82
CA VAL A 74 9.19 -24.50 2.28
C VAL A 74 10.04 -25.49 1.51
N ALA A 75 11.23 -25.78 2.06
CA ALA A 75 12.00 -26.94 1.68
C ALA A 75 11.10 -28.17 1.84
N ALA A 76 10.88 -28.87 0.73
CA ALA A 76 10.19 -30.15 0.73
C ALA A 76 10.90 -31.08 1.74
N PRO A 77 10.20 -31.69 2.72
CA PRO A 77 10.80 -32.76 3.48
C PRO A 77 11.01 -33.94 2.52
N ASP A 78 12.28 -34.19 2.28
CA ASP A 78 12.89 -35.43 1.81
C ASP A 78 12.04 -36.65 2.23
N GLN A 79 11.26 -37.21 1.31
CA GLN A 79 10.73 -38.56 1.43
C GLN A 79 11.55 -39.45 0.50
N GLU A 80 12.69 -39.95 1.00
CA GLU A 80 13.36 -41.07 0.36
C GLU A 80 13.71 -42.17 1.39
N ARG A 81 12.87 -43.22 1.32
CA ARG A 81 13.11 -44.66 1.56
C ARG A 81 13.30 -45.22 2.98
#